data_AF-A0A2E4YE86-F1
#
_entry.id   AF-A0A2E4YE86-F1
#
_cell.length_a   1.000
_cell.length_b   1.000
_cell.length_c   1.000
_cell.angle_alpha   90.00
_cell.angle_beta   90.00
_cell.angle_gamma   90.00
#
_symmetry.space_group_name_H-M   'P 1'
#
loop_
_entity.id
_entity.type
_entity.pdbx_description
1 polymer ?
#
loop_
_entity_poly.entity_id
_entity_poly.type
_entity_poly.pdbx_seq_one_letter_code
_entity_poly.pdbx_strand_id
1 'polypeptide(L)'
;MSYGKVKVKKVRADLSDIPKDCGYEKKFQYNIDMNSNGVAGECIEWCQINCEGKWGWWFEQSDLYDPLRHNWEDQDSYMSFENKKDASRFWMEVGVQNMGNRDR
;
A
#
# COMPACT_ATOMS: atom_id res chain seq x y z
N MET A 1 7.68 -31.83 8.68
CA MET A 1 6.98 -30.56 8.43
C MET A 1 6.58 -30.51 6.96
N SER A 2 5.28 -30.54 6.62
CA SER A 2 4.84 -30.34 5.23
C SER A 2 4.64 -28.85 4.99
N TYR A 3 5.50 -28.23 4.20
CA TYR A 3 5.28 -26.88 3.71
C TYR A 3 4.05 -26.92 2.78
N GLY A 4 2.95 -26.29 3.21
CA GLY A 4 1.72 -26.19 2.43
C GLY A 4 2.00 -25.51 1.10
N LYS A 5 1.45 -26.04 0.01
CA LYS A 5 1.56 -25.45 -1.33
C LYS A 5 0.97 -24.04 -1.31
N VAL A 6 1.82 -23.01 -1.24
CA VAL A 6 1.39 -21.62 -1.40
C VAL A 6 0.94 -21.47 -2.86
N LYS A 7 -0.34 -21.10 -3.07
CA LYS A 7 -0.81 -20.69 -4.40
C LYS A 7 -0.12 -19.38 -4.74
N VAL A 8 0.98 -19.46 -5.48
CA VAL A 8 1.62 -18.27 -6.05
C VAL A 8 0.67 -17.73 -7.11
N LYS A 9 -0.14 -16.72 -6.74
CA LYS A 9 -0.83 -15.90 -7.75
C LYS A 9 0.26 -15.15 -8.51
N LYS A 10 0.30 -15.35 -9.82
CA LYS A 10 1.25 -14.65 -10.68
C LYS A 10 0.79 -13.19 -10.76
N VAL A 11 1.35 -12.33 -9.93
CA VAL A 11 1.09 -10.88 -10.00
C VAL A 11 1.76 -10.36 -11.25
N ARG A 12 1.00 -9.72 -12.12
CA ARG A 12 1.54 -9.06 -13.30
C ARG A 12 2.05 -7.67 -12.92
N ALA A 13 3.22 -7.32 -13.43
CA ALA A 13 3.87 -6.03 -13.19
C ALA A 13 3.08 -4.84 -13.76
N ASP A 14 2.15 -5.07 -14.67
CA ASP A 14 1.27 -4.04 -15.26
C ASP A 14 0.06 -3.69 -14.38
N LEU A 15 -0.04 -4.26 -13.18
CA LEU A 15 -1.13 -4.04 -12.23
C LEU A 15 -2.53 -4.34 -12.80
N SER A 16 -2.61 -5.06 -13.94
CA SER A 16 -3.87 -5.34 -14.63
C SER A 16 -4.83 -6.21 -13.83
N ASP A 17 -4.29 -6.92 -12.83
CA ASP A 17 -5.01 -7.90 -12.03
C ASP A 17 -5.61 -7.29 -10.76
N ILE A 18 -5.47 -5.97 -10.55
CA ILE A 18 -6.12 -5.26 -9.45
C ILE A 18 -7.62 -5.13 -9.73
N PRO A 19 -8.50 -5.57 -8.79
CA PRO A 19 -9.94 -5.36 -8.91
C PRO A 19 -10.31 -3.88 -9.07
N LYS A 20 -11.37 -3.58 -9.83
CA LYS A 20 -11.82 -2.18 -10.07
C LYS A 20 -12.15 -1.39 -8.80
N ASP A 21 -12.53 -2.10 -7.75
CA ASP A 21 -12.86 -1.56 -6.44
C ASP A 21 -11.65 -1.55 -5.48
N CYS A 22 -10.45 -1.89 -5.97
CA CYS A 22 -9.19 -1.84 -5.24
C CYS A 22 -8.16 -0.95 -5.96
N GLY A 23 -7.04 -0.67 -5.28
CA GLY A 23 -5.86 -0.06 -5.87
C GLY A 23 -5.73 1.45 -5.70
N TYR A 24 -5.23 2.12 -6.74
CA TYR A 24 -4.88 3.54 -6.71
C TYR A 24 -6.07 4.44 -6.36
N GLU A 25 -5.82 5.41 -5.47
CA GLU A 25 -6.77 6.38 -4.93
C GLU A 25 -7.96 5.77 -4.17
N LYS A 26 -7.93 4.47 -3.85
CA LYS A 26 -8.97 3.85 -3.03
C LYS A 26 -8.67 4.06 -1.56
N LYS A 27 -9.59 4.77 -0.90
CA LYS A 27 -9.57 5.03 0.54
C LYS A 27 -10.67 4.24 1.23
N PHE A 28 -10.31 3.59 2.32
CA PHE A 28 -11.15 2.75 3.16
C PHE A 28 -10.98 3.12 4.62
N GLN A 29 -11.62 2.33 5.50
CA GLN A 29 -11.69 2.61 6.93
C GLN A 29 -10.33 2.55 7.64
N TYR A 30 -9.47 1.60 7.29
CA TYR A 30 -8.20 1.37 7.98
C TYR A 30 -7.02 1.83 7.11
N ASN A 31 -6.44 2.97 7.47
CA ASN A 31 -5.31 3.56 6.74
C ASN A 31 -4.03 3.37 7.55
N ILE A 32 -2.99 2.89 6.87
CA ILE A 32 -1.65 2.68 7.38
C ILE A 32 -0.75 3.69 6.71
N ASP A 33 -0.15 4.56 7.52
CA ASP A 33 0.88 5.48 7.09
C ASP A 33 2.13 4.69 6.70
N MET A 34 2.59 4.86 5.46
CA MET A 34 3.81 4.23 4.97
C MET A 34 5.05 5.04 5.30
N ASN A 35 4.91 6.20 5.95
CA ASN A 35 6.00 7.07 6.39
C ASN A 35 6.97 7.43 5.25
N SER A 36 6.42 7.54 4.04
CA SER A 36 7.14 7.58 2.77
C SER A 36 6.32 8.37 1.76
N ASN A 37 6.98 8.97 0.77
CA ASN A 37 6.35 9.60 -0.38
C ASN A 37 5.90 8.61 -1.47
N GLY A 38 6.15 7.32 -1.25
CA GLY A 38 5.88 6.26 -2.20
C GLY A 38 5.43 4.97 -1.50
N VAL A 39 4.53 4.25 -2.14
CA VAL A 39 4.21 2.86 -1.78
C VAL A 39 5.09 1.93 -2.62
N ALA A 40 5.87 1.07 -1.95
CA ALA A 40 6.68 0.07 -2.64
C ALA A 40 5.80 -0.90 -3.42
N GLY A 41 6.25 -1.32 -4.62
CA GLY A 41 5.54 -2.30 -5.43
C GLY A 41 5.27 -3.60 -4.68
N GLU A 42 6.20 -4.02 -3.80
CA GLU A 42 6.05 -5.20 -2.95
C GLU A 42 4.81 -5.12 -2.04
N CYS A 43 4.46 -3.94 -1.51
CA CYS A 43 3.24 -3.75 -0.73
C CYS A 43 1.99 -4.04 -1.58
N ILE A 44 1.99 -3.56 -2.81
CA ILE A 44 0.89 -3.73 -3.77
C ILE A 44 0.77 -5.20 -4.19
N GLU A 45 1.90 -5.87 -4.45
CA GLU A 45 1.95 -7.30 -4.77
C GLU A 45 1.45 -8.15 -3.60
N TRP A 46 1.90 -7.85 -2.38
CA TRP A 46 1.46 -8.56 -1.18
C TRP A 46 -0.06 -8.47 -1.01
N CYS A 47 -0.65 -7.29 -1.22
CA CYS A 47 -2.10 -7.11 -1.10
C CYS A 47 -2.89 -7.90 -2.15
N GLN A 48 -2.42 -7.99 -3.40
CA GLN A 48 -3.05 -8.81 -4.44
C GLN A 48 -3.12 -10.30 -4.08
N ILE A 49 -2.12 -10.77 -3.32
CA ILE A 49 -2.00 -12.17 -2.93
C ILE A 49 -2.77 -12.46 -1.63
N ASN A 50 -2.68 -11.57 -0.64
CA ASN A 50 -3.04 -11.86 0.75
C ASN A 50 -4.32 -11.19 1.25
N CYS A 51 -4.77 -10.09 0.63
CA CYS A 51 -6.00 -9.42 1.06
C CYS A 51 -7.24 -10.22 0.64
N GLU A 52 -8.16 -10.37 1.59
CA GLU A 52 -9.46 -11.01 1.36
C GLU A 52 -10.53 -9.96 1.05
N GLY A 53 -10.41 -8.75 1.63
CA GLY A 53 -11.31 -7.61 1.39
C GLY A 53 -10.70 -6.56 0.47
N LYS A 54 -11.40 -5.42 0.35
CA LYS A 54 -10.93 -4.32 -0.49
C LYS A 54 -9.73 -3.62 0.12
N TRP A 55 -8.81 -3.23 -0.74
CA TRP A 55 -7.59 -2.55 -0.37
C TRP A 55 -7.19 -1.54 -1.45
N GLY A 56 -6.36 -0.60 -1.09
CA GLY A 56 -5.87 0.42 -2.01
C GLY A 56 -4.69 1.16 -1.45
N TRP A 57 -4.22 2.13 -2.22
CA TRP A 57 -3.24 3.08 -1.75
C TRP A 57 -3.58 4.46 -2.27
N TRP A 58 -3.22 5.47 -1.49
CA TRP A 58 -3.48 6.85 -1.84
C TRP A 58 -2.39 7.74 -1.28
N PHE A 59 -2.30 8.93 -1.84
CA PHE A 59 -1.32 9.94 -1.43
C PHE A 59 -2.07 11.12 -0.83
N GLU A 60 -1.66 11.55 0.36
CA GLU A 60 -2.04 12.82 0.93
C GLU A 60 -1.07 13.87 0.40
N GLN A 61 -1.60 14.86 -0.30
CA GLN A 61 -0.84 16.04 -0.68
C GLN A 61 -0.94 17.00 0.49
N SER A 62 0.18 17.23 1.20
CA SER A 62 0.26 18.36 2.11
C SER A 62 0.26 19.64 1.27
N ASP A 63 -0.67 20.51 1.60
CA ASP A 63 -1.15 21.59 0.75
C ASP A 63 -0.12 22.74 0.67
N LEU A 64 0.85 22.61 -0.23
CA LEU A 64 1.67 23.73 -0.74
C LEU A 64 2.00 23.45 -2.21
N TYR A 65 1.02 23.61 -3.09
CA TYR A 65 1.27 23.75 -4.53
C TYR A 65 2.05 25.05 -4.77
N ASP A 66 3.38 24.96 -4.68
CA ASP A 66 4.29 26.00 -5.17
C ASP A 66 4.81 25.53 -6.54
N PRO A 67 4.41 26.17 -7.66
CA PRO A 67 4.88 25.78 -8.99
C PRO A 67 6.41 25.91 -9.18
N LEU A 68 7.14 26.51 -8.22
CA LEU A 68 8.60 26.61 -8.21
C LEU A 68 9.28 25.54 -7.33
N ARG A 69 8.54 24.86 -6.45
CA ARG A 69 9.05 23.79 -5.59
C ARG A 69 8.19 22.55 -5.82
N HIS A 70 8.70 21.62 -6.61
CA HIS A 70 8.11 20.30 -6.72
C HIS A 70 8.20 19.61 -5.35
N ASN A 71 7.19 19.77 -4.49
CA ASN A 71 7.13 19.25 -3.13
C ASN A 71 6.72 17.76 -3.09
N TRP A 72 7.18 16.96 -4.05
CA TRP A 72 6.93 15.51 -4.08
C TRP A 72 7.52 14.81 -2.85
N GLU A 73 8.46 15.45 -2.16
CA GLU A 73 9.07 14.97 -0.90
C GLU A 73 8.15 15.13 0.32
N ASP A 74 7.12 15.98 0.26
CA ASP A 74 6.18 16.23 1.36
C ASP A 74 4.81 15.56 1.14
N GLN A 75 4.72 14.65 0.17
CA GLN A 75 3.57 13.77 0.03
C GLN A 75 3.67 12.61 1.01
N ASP A 76 2.55 12.31 1.66
CA ASP A 76 2.41 11.13 2.49
C ASP A 76 1.69 10.04 1.74
N SER A 77 2.23 8.82 1.78
CA SER A 77 1.62 7.67 1.15
C SER A 77 0.98 6.76 2.19
N TYR A 78 -0.22 6.29 1.86
CA TYR A 78 -1.03 5.47 2.74
C TYR A 78 -1.46 4.20 2.03
N MET A 79 -1.34 3.08 2.74
CA MET A 79 -2.01 1.83 2.39
C MET A 79 -3.37 1.78 3.10
N SER A 80 -4.43 1.43 2.38
CA SER A 80 -5.80 1.54 2.84
C SER A 80 -6.53 0.21 2.72
N PHE A 81 -7.30 -0.16 3.74
CA PHE A 81 -7.97 -1.45 3.85
C PHE A 81 -9.41 -1.30 4.36
N GLU A 82 -10.31 -2.09 3.79
CA GLU A 82 -11.71 -2.18 4.23
C GLU A 82 -11.84 -2.86 5.59
N ASN A 83 -11.00 -3.86 5.88
CA ASN A 83 -11.09 -4.65 7.10
C ASN A 83 -9.80 -4.57 7.94
N LYS A 84 -9.97 -4.69 9.26
CA LYS A 84 -8.86 -4.60 10.23
C LYS A 84 -7.88 -5.78 10.13
N LYS A 85 -8.35 -6.96 9.72
CA LYS A 85 -7.55 -8.18 9.64
C LYS A 85 -6.46 -8.03 8.56
N ASP A 86 -6.84 -7.57 7.37
CA ASP A 86 -5.92 -7.32 6.26
C ASP A 86 -4.95 -6.19 6.59
N ALA A 87 -5.43 -5.10 7.20
CA ALA A 87 -4.55 -4.02 7.68
C ALA A 87 -3.50 -4.53 8.67
N SER A 88 -3.92 -5.34 9.65
CA SER A 88 -3.02 -5.85 10.69
C SER A 88 -1.99 -6.84 10.12
N ARG A 89 -2.42 -7.72 9.21
CA ARG A 89 -1.51 -8.65 8.51
C ARG A 89 -0.52 -7.91 7.63
N PHE A 90 -1.01 -6.93 6.85
CA PHE A 90 -0.18 -6.08 6.04
C PHE A 90 0.92 -5.42 6.88
N TRP A 91 0.52 -4.75 7.98
CA TRP A 91 1.46 -4.08 8.88
C TRP A 91 2.57 -5.02 9.35
N MET A 92 2.21 -6.21 9.85
CA MET A 92 3.18 -7.16 10.41
C MET A 92 4.07 -7.84 9.36
N GLU A 93 3.52 -8.18 8.19
CA GLU A 93 4.22 -9.03 7.22
C GLU A 93 5.08 -8.23 6.23
N VAL A 94 4.64 -7.03 5.83
CA VAL A 94 5.31 -6.25 4.76
C VAL A 94 5.39 -4.75 5.07
N GLY A 95 4.39 -4.22 5.77
CA GLY A 95 4.25 -2.80 6.07
C GLY A 95 5.47 -2.27 6.79
N VAL A 96 5.80 -2.80 7.99
CA VAL A 96 6.93 -2.36 8.82
C VAL A 96 8.28 -2.36 8.07
N GLN A 97 8.50 -3.30 7.16
CA GLN A 97 9.75 -3.41 6.40
C GLN A 97 9.84 -2.41 5.24
N ASN A 98 8.68 -1.99 4.72
CA ASN A 98 8.55 -1.11 3.57
C ASN A 98 8.12 0.32 3.96
N MET A 99 8.04 0.62 5.26
CA MET A 99 7.84 2.00 5.70
C MET A 99 9.11 2.80 5.51
N GLY A 100 8.96 4.04 5.05
CA GLY A 100 10.06 4.97 5.05
C GLY A 100 10.51 5.28 6.48
N ASN A 101 11.75 5.76 6.62
CA ASN A 101 12.24 6.27 7.88
C ASN A 101 12.22 7.80 7.84
N ARG A 102 11.16 8.41 8.39
CA ARG A 102 11.14 9.85 8.71
C ARG A 102 11.87 10.11 10.03
N ASP A 103 13.14 9.73 10.11
CA ASP A 103 14.08 10.43 10.99
C ASP A 103 14.42 11.77 10.29
N ARG A 104 13.48 12.73 10.36
CA ARG A 104 13.73 14.15 10.02
C ARG A 104 14.11 14.90 11.29
#